data_AF-A0A7C5BNK1-F1
#
_entry.id   AF-A0A7C5BNK1-F1
#
_cell.length_a   1.000
_cell.length_b   1.000
_cell.length_c   1.000
_cell.angle_alpha   90.00
_cell.angle_beta   90.00
_cell.angle_gamma   90.00
#
_symmetry.space_group_name_H-M   'P 1'
#
loop_
_entity.id
_entity.type
_entity.pdbx_description
1 polymer ?
#
loop_
_entity_poly.entity_id
_entity_poly.type
_entity_poly.pdbx_seq_one_letter_code
_entity_poly.pdbx_strand_id
1 'polypeptide(L)'
;MSYRYRLLIASLMLLSFNCSAAQLVDPTMPAGYKKPSSTVSSQQLSPTQYEWTLNTTIISPVRKLAIINGKKLSIGEEING
;
A
#
# COMPACT_ATOMS: atom_id res chain seq x y z
N MET A 1 -20.47 0.45 35.88
CA MET A 1 -20.51 0.31 34.41
C MET A 1 -19.98 -1.06 34.02
N SER A 2 -20.83 -1.83 33.35
CA SER A 2 -20.88 -3.29 33.29
C SER A 2 -19.62 -3.98 32.75
N TYR A 3 -19.04 -4.87 33.58
CA TYR A 3 -17.97 -5.82 33.21
C TYR A 3 -18.29 -6.63 31.94
N ARG A 4 -19.59 -6.85 31.69
CA ARG A 4 -20.13 -7.48 30.46
C ARG A 4 -19.72 -6.74 29.18
N TYR A 5 -19.66 -5.40 29.21
CA TYR A 5 -19.25 -4.59 28.06
C TYR A 5 -17.74 -4.69 27.81
N ARG A 6 -16.94 -4.79 28.87
CA ARG A 6 -15.49 -4.98 28.77
C ARG A 6 -15.13 -6.35 28.18
N LEU A 7 -15.88 -7.40 28.52
CA LEU A 7 -15.72 -8.73 27.91
C LEU A 7 -16.07 -8.74 26.43
N LEU A 8 -17.14 -8.03 26.02
CA LEU A 8 -17.51 -7.93 24.61
C LEU A 8 -16.46 -7.19 23.78
N ILE A 9 -15.89 -6.10 24.31
CA ILE A 9 -14.81 -5.37 23.63
C ILE A 9 -13.55 -6.24 23.50
N ALA A 10 -13.19 -6.97 24.57
CA ALA A 10 -12.05 -7.89 24.52
C ALA A 10 -12.27 -8.99 23.47
N SER A 11 -13.45 -9.61 23.44
CA SER A 11 -13.80 -10.63 22.45
C SER A 11 -13.75 -10.11 21.01
N LEU A 12 -14.14 -8.86 20.75
CA LEU A 12 -14.14 -8.28 19.41
C LEU A 12 -12.71 -8.02 18.91
N MET A 13 -11.80 -7.61 19.79
CA MET A 13 -10.39 -7.36 19.44
C MET A 13 -9.66 -8.64 18.99
N LEU A 14 -9.94 -9.79 19.61
CA LEU A 14 -9.33 -11.07 19.23
C LEU A 14 -9.74 -11.57 17.84
N LEU A 15 -10.87 -11.10 17.28
CA LEU A 15 -11.37 -11.54 15.98
C LEU A 15 -10.70 -10.80 14.79
N SER A 16 -9.88 -9.79 15.06
CA SER A 16 -9.32 -8.88 14.05
C SER A 16 -8.10 -9.42 13.31
N PHE A 17 -7.62 -10.61 13.68
CA PHE A 17 -6.42 -11.19 13.10
C PHE A 17 -6.80 -12.37 12.21
N ASN A 18 -6.23 -12.41 11.01
CA ASN A 18 -6.31 -13.47 9.99
C ASN A 18 -7.34 -13.31 8.87
N CYS A 19 -7.47 -12.10 8.28
CA CYS A 19 -7.91 -11.99 6.89
C CYS A 19 -6.67 -11.88 5.99
N SER A 20 -6.05 -13.02 5.68
CA SER A 20 -5.03 -13.08 4.64
C SER A 20 -5.76 -13.33 3.32
N ALA A 21 -5.85 -12.30 2.48
CA ALA A 21 -6.43 -12.44 1.15
C ALA A 21 -5.49 -13.31 0.30
N ALA A 22 -5.92 -14.53 -0.04
CA ALA A 22 -5.21 -15.37 -0.97
C ALA A 22 -5.06 -14.63 -2.31
N GLN A 23 -3.86 -14.68 -2.90
CA GLN A 23 -3.59 -13.99 -4.15
C GLN A 23 -4.46 -14.57 -5.27
N LEU A 24 -5.33 -13.75 -5.85
CA LEU A 24 -6.17 -14.13 -6.98
C LEU A 24 -5.27 -14.44 -8.19
N VAL A 25 -5.38 -15.64 -8.73
CA VAL A 25 -4.61 -16.07 -9.91
C VAL A 25 -5.23 -15.43 -11.14
N ASP A 26 -4.43 -14.66 -11.88
CA ASP A 26 -4.85 -14.07 -13.15
C ASP A 26 -4.65 -15.10 -14.29
N PRO A 27 -5.72 -15.59 -14.93
CA PRO A 27 -5.62 -16.58 -16.02
C PRO A 27 -5.00 -16.00 -17.29
N THR A 28 -4.81 -14.68 -17.38
CA THR A 28 -4.15 -14.01 -18.51
C THR A 28 -2.66 -13.79 -18.28
N MET A 29 -2.11 -14.23 -17.14
CA MET A 29 -0.71 -14.04 -16.80
C MET A 29 0.21 -14.94 -17.68
N PRO A 30 1.21 -14.37 -18.38
CA PRO A 30 2.10 -15.14 -19.23
C PRO A 30 3.03 -16.06 -18.41
N ALA A 31 3.44 -17.17 -19.03
CA ALA A 31 4.33 -18.15 -18.40
C ALA A 31 5.66 -17.50 -17.96
N GLY A 32 6.06 -17.74 -16.71
CA GLY A 32 7.32 -17.23 -16.14
C GLY A 32 7.23 -15.85 -15.48
N TYR A 33 6.06 -15.20 -15.46
CA TYR A 33 5.90 -13.92 -14.76
C TYR A 33 5.98 -14.11 -13.23
N LYS A 34 7.11 -13.69 -12.63
CA LYS A 34 7.27 -13.61 -11.18
C LYS A 34 6.86 -12.22 -10.71
N LYS A 35 5.73 -12.12 -10.02
CA LYS A 35 5.32 -10.86 -9.38
C LYS A 35 6.41 -10.46 -8.36
N PRO A 36 6.96 -9.24 -8.43
CA PRO A 36 7.88 -8.79 -7.40
C PRO A 36 7.14 -8.80 -6.07
N SER A 37 7.69 -9.53 -5.10
CA SER A 37 7.22 -9.49 -3.71
C SER A 37 7.35 -8.04 -3.26
N SER A 38 6.22 -7.39 -3.03
CA SER A 38 6.16 -6.04 -2.47
C SER A 38 6.52 -6.09 -0.98
N THR A 39 7.78 -6.45 -0.68
CA THR A 39 8.39 -6.04 0.57
C THR A 39 8.57 -4.54 0.42
N VAL A 40 7.71 -3.77 1.10
CA VAL A 40 7.84 -2.32 1.21
C VAL A 40 9.17 -2.05 1.90
N SER A 41 10.23 -1.90 1.09
CA SER A 41 11.51 -1.41 1.55
C SER A 41 11.30 0.06 1.85
N SER A 42 11.14 0.38 3.13
CA SER A 42 11.34 1.73 3.65
C SER A 42 12.81 2.08 3.48
N GLN A 43 13.23 2.34 2.25
CA GLN A 43 14.53 2.90 1.95
C GLN A 43 14.53 4.33 2.46
N GLN A 44 15.13 4.50 3.63
CA GLN A 44 15.45 5.79 4.21
C GLN A 44 16.36 6.52 3.21
N LEU A 45 15.82 7.60 2.63
CA LEU A 45 16.51 8.44 1.66
C LEU A 45 17.67 9.15 2.37
N SER A 46 18.90 8.72 2.07
CA SER A 46 20.10 9.50 2.40
C SER A 46 20.10 10.80 1.60
N PRO A 47 20.73 11.88 2.08
CA PRO A 47 20.78 13.17 1.40
C PRO A 47 21.83 13.11 0.28
N THR A 48 21.52 12.34 -0.74
CA THR A 48 22.21 12.31 -2.02
C THR A 48 21.28 13.02 -2.98
N GLN A 49 21.81 13.96 -3.77
CA GLN A 49 21.08 14.86 -4.69
C GLN A 49 19.75 14.24 -5.15
N TYR A 50 18.66 14.83 -4.68
CA TYR A 50 17.34 14.24 -4.87
C TYR A 50 16.96 14.37 -6.35
N GLU A 51 17.22 13.32 -7.13
CA GLU A 51 16.78 13.24 -8.51
C GLU A 51 15.33 12.79 -8.54
N TRP A 52 14.46 13.63 -9.09
CA TRP A 52 13.04 13.32 -9.25
C TRP A 52 12.84 12.43 -10.47
N THR A 53 12.61 11.14 -10.24
CA THR A 53 12.26 10.21 -11.32
C THR A 53 10.77 9.91 -11.30
N LEU A 54 10.07 10.31 -12.36
CA LEU A 54 8.69 9.89 -12.59
C LEU A 54 8.68 8.44 -13.07
N ASN A 55 8.17 7.53 -12.25
CA ASN A 55 8.05 6.12 -12.64
C ASN A 55 6.82 5.90 -13.53
N THR A 56 5.66 6.42 -13.14
CA THR A 56 4.41 6.26 -13.91
C THR A 56 3.34 7.26 -13.50
N THR A 57 2.34 7.43 -14.35
CA THR A 57 1.14 8.23 -14.12
C THR A 57 -0.10 7.39 -14.40
N ILE A 58 -1.09 7.43 -13.52
CA ILE A 58 -2.39 6.80 -13.76
C ILE A 58 -3.43 7.90 -13.81
N ILE A 59 -4.11 8.00 -14.95
CA ILE A 59 -5.17 8.97 -15.22
C ILE A 59 -6.44 8.20 -15.55
N SER A 60 -7.48 8.41 -14.76
CA SER A 60 -8.85 7.96 -15.02
C SER A 60 -9.84 9.08 -14.69
N PRO A 61 -11.12 8.95 -15.12
CA PRO A 61 -12.13 9.96 -14.81
C PRO A 61 -12.29 10.24 -13.31
N VAL A 62 -12.01 9.24 -12.47
CA VAL A 62 -12.25 9.28 -11.02
C VAL A 62 -10.96 9.52 -10.22
N ARG A 63 -9.80 9.32 -10.84
CA ARG A 63 -8.52 9.22 -10.12
C ARG A 63 -7.36 9.72 -10.96
N LYS A 64 -6.54 10.57 -10.36
CA LYS A 64 -5.26 11.02 -10.93
C LYS A 64 -4.17 10.81 -9.88
N LEU A 65 -3.11 10.09 -10.24
CA LEU A 65 -1.91 9.94 -9.40
C LEU A 65 -0.65 9.83 -10.23
N ALA A 66 0.47 10.12 -9.57
CA ALA A 66 1.80 9.82 -10.04
C ALA A 66 2.48 8.83 -9.08
N ILE A 67 3.42 8.05 -9.60
CA ILE A 67 4.41 7.32 -8.80
C ILE A 67 5.75 7.99 -9.10
N ILE A 68 6.31 8.65 -8.09
CA ILE A 68 7.57 9.40 -8.17
C ILE A 68 8.52 8.77 -7.16
N ASN A 69 9.70 8.33 -7.60
CA ASN A 69 10.67 7.59 -6.79
C ASN A 69 10.03 6.44 -5.98
N GLY A 70 9.08 5.72 -6.59
CA GLY A 70 8.33 4.63 -5.95
C GLY A 70 7.22 5.08 -4.98
N LYS A 71 7.12 6.38 -4.66
CA LYS A 71 6.06 6.94 -3.81
C LYS A 71 4.84 7.30 -4.65
N LYS A 72 3.69 6.75 -4.28
CA LYS A 72 2.39 7.10 -4.87
C LYS A 72 1.92 8.44 -4.32
N LEU A 73 1.56 9.35 -5.21
CA LEU A 73 1.16 10.72 -4.88
C LEU A 73 -0.12 11.12 -5.63
N SER A 74 -1.07 11.70 -4.90
CA SER A 74 -2.29 12.31 -5.42
C SER A 74 -2.08 13.79 -5.75
N ILE A 75 -3.02 14.39 -6.47
CA ILE A 75 -2.99 15.83 -6.73
C ILE A 75 -3.10 16.60 -5.40
N GLY A 76 -2.15 17.50 -5.15
CA GLY A 76 -2.08 18.31 -3.93
C GLY A 76 -1.27 17.69 -2.79
N GLU A 77 -0.71 16.50 -2.97
CA GLU A 77 0.18 15.90 -1.97
C GLU A 77 1.63 16.39 -2.14
N GLU A 78 2.25 16.75 -1.02
CA GLU A 78 3.65 17.16 -0.96
C GLU A 78 4.57 15.94 -0.88
N ILE A 79 5.68 16.00 -1.62
CA ILE A 79 6.63 14.89 -1.65
C ILE A 79 7.69 15.05 -0.57
N ASN A 80 8.06 16.29 -0.23
CA ASN A 80 9.05 16.69 0.77
C ASN A 80 8.59 17.89 1.63
N GLY A 81 7.30 17.94 1.96
CA GLY A 81 6.67 18.98 2.79
C GLY A 81 6.50 20.33 2.12
#